data_AF-A0A8T5RBM1-F1
#
_entry.id   AF-A0A8T5RBM1-F1
#
_cell.length_a   1.000
_cell.length_b   1.000
_cell.length_c   1.000
_cell.angle_alpha   90.00
_cell.angle_beta   90.00
_cell.angle_gamma   90.00
#
_symmetry.space_group_name_H-M   'P 1'
#
loop_
_entity.id
_entity.type
_entity.pdbx_description
1 polymer ?
#
loop_
_entity_poly.entity_id
_entity_poly.type
_entity_poly.pdbx_seq_one_letter_code
_entity_poly.pdbx_strand_id
1 'polypeptide(L)'
;MKLYSVGVRGGLKKIYKANFKENEVFLIDDSKIMYLWFGSKIPKKRRDLSLNKTKLFNNKKENKANIQTIVQNKEYGAFISIKELLKKGISPRQNLDRRPELEIQYEETVELVDAGLDPDLEAEITIATHKLSQEKKSYKQLCRMLAQLQLDLLKGSKSTLKKDLEQKTLEIFKSSSTYEELCWLIAQLKVIKNKHSFTS
;
A
#
# COMPACT_ATOMS: atom_id res chain seq x y z
N MET A 1 9.53 3.07 4.50
CA MET A 1 10.62 2.70 5.43
C MET A 1 11.99 2.61 4.75
N LYS A 2 13.04 3.16 5.38
CA LYS A 2 14.46 3.04 4.98
C LYS A 2 15.27 2.52 6.16
N LEU A 3 16.20 1.59 5.92
CA LEU A 3 17.06 0.99 6.94
C LEU A 3 18.52 1.38 6.71
N TYR A 4 19.21 1.74 7.78
CA TYR A 4 20.62 2.11 7.76
C TYR A 4 21.39 1.39 8.88
N SER A 5 22.60 0.89 8.59
CA SER A 5 23.58 0.62 9.63
C SER A 5 24.30 1.90 10.03
N VAL A 6 24.54 2.05 11.33
CA VAL A 6 25.23 3.21 11.90
C VAL A 6 26.67 2.81 12.27
N GLY A 7 27.63 3.36 11.52
CA GLY A 7 29.05 3.15 11.74
C GLY A 7 29.53 3.72 13.08
N VAL A 8 30.74 3.35 13.50
CA VAL A 8 31.31 3.77 14.81
C VAL A 8 31.37 5.30 14.97
N ARG A 9 31.61 6.03 13.86
CA ARG A 9 31.61 7.51 13.82
C ARG A 9 30.23 8.12 13.50
N GLY A 10 29.17 7.32 13.54
CA GLY A 10 27.79 7.74 13.26
C GLY A 10 27.47 7.99 11.79
N GLY A 11 28.30 7.49 10.87
CA GLY A 11 27.99 7.47 9.45
C GLY A 11 26.86 6.49 9.15
N LEU A 12 25.97 6.84 8.22
CA LEU A 12 24.81 6.03 7.84
C LEU A 12 25.10 5.30 6.53
N LYS A 13 25.04 3.97 6.53
CA LYS A 13 25.10 3.15 5.31
C LYS A 13 23.72 2.54 5.10
N LYS A 14 23.09 2.83 3.96
CA LYS A 14 21.80 2.22 3.62
C LYS A 14 21.98 0.71 3.42
N ILE A 15 21.12 -0.07 4.04
CA ILE A 15 21.09 -1.54 3.94
C ILE A 15 19.64 -1.99 3.75
N TYR A 16 19.46 -3.24 3.33
CA TYR A 16 18.15 -3.83 3.07
C TYR A 16 17.76 -4.88 4.10
N LYS A 17 18.71 -5.44 4.86
CA LYS A 17 18.48 -6.46 5.87
C LYS A 17 19.35 -6.19 7.09
N ALA A 18 18.85 -6.49 8.29
CA ALA A 18 19.62 -6.38 9.53
C ALA A 18 19.44 -7.63 10.39
N ASN A 19 20.54 -8.12 10.95
CA ASN A 19 20.54 -9.28 11.85
C ASN A 19 20.40 -8.88 13.33
N PHE A 20 20.42 -7.57 13.64
CA PHE A 20 20.25 -7.03 15.00
C PHE A 20 21.23 -7.62 16.02
N LYS A 21 22.54 -7.58 15.73
CA LYS A 21 23.58 -8.07 16.65
C LYS A 21 23.83 -7.09 17.79
N GLU A 22 24.34 -7.63 18.89
CA GLU A 22 24.59 -6.91 20.15
C GLU A 22 25.61 -5.76 20.07
N ASN A 23 26.48 -5.75 19.06
CA ASN A 23 27.52 -4.74 18.85
C ASN A 23 27.19 -3.76 17.70
N GLU A 24 25.95 -3.82 17.19
CA GLU A 24 25.48 -3.02 16.06
C GLU A 24 24.49 -1.92 16.49
N VAL A 25 24.35 -0.92 15.63
CA VAL A 25 23.39 0.18 15.78
C VAL A 25 22.70 0.35 14.44
N PHE A 26 21.37 0.44 14.46
CA PHE A 26 20.55 0.59 13.27
C PHE A 26 19.64 1.80 13.38
N LEU A 27 19.47 2.50 12.26
CA LEU A 27 18.50 3.57 12.11
C LEU A 27 17.42 3.11 11.12
N ILE A 28 16.17 3.12 11.57
CA ILE A 28 15.00 2.79 10.78
C ILE A 28 14.16 4.06 10.62
N ASP A 29 14.05 4.56 9.40
CA ASP A 29 13.27 5.76 9.07
C ASP A 29 11.96 5.36 8.39
N ASP A 30 10.83 5.53 9.08
CA ASP A 30 9.49 5.27 8.57
C ASP A 30 8.71 6.54 8.24
N SER A 31 9.41 7.61 7.88
CA SER A 31 8.88 8.94 7.55
C SER A 31 8.29 9.71 8.75
N LYS A 32 7.39 9.10 9.53
CA LYS A 32 6.79 9.70 10.74
C LYS A 32 7.63 9.47 11.99
N ILE A 33 8.23 8.28 12.11
CA ILE A 33 9.05 7.87 13.26
C ILE A 33 10.40 7.38 12.75
N MET A 34 11.46 7.77 13.46
CA MET A 34 12.82 7.29 13.28
C MET A 34 13.22 6.46 14.50
N TYR A 35 13.30 5.15 14.32
CA TYR A 35 13.74 4.23 15.38
C TYR A 35 15.26 4.11 15.33
N LEU A 36 15.92 4.47 16.43
CA LEU A 36 17.34 4.26 16.63
C LEU A 36 17.54 3.06 17.57
N TRP A 37 17.87 1.92 16.99
CA TRP A 37 18.05 0.67 17.72
C TRP A 37 19.51 0.45 18.13
N PHE A 38 19.73 0.03 19.36
CA PHE A 38 21.03 -0.25 19.95
C PHE A 38 21.16 -1.70 20.39
N GLY A 39 22.23 -2.36 19.95
CA GLY A 39 22.67 -3.61 20.55
C GLY A 39 23.07 -3.44 22.01
N SER A 40 22.91 -4.50 22.78
CA SER A 40 23.15 -4.51 24.23
C SER A 40 24.59 -4.11 24.63
N LYS A 41 25.58 -4.45 23.80
CA LYS A 41 27.02 -4.17 24.05
C LYS A 41 27.49 -2.81 23.53
N ILE A 42 26.59 -1.92 23.09
CA ILE A 42 26.97 -0.58 22.62
C ILE A 42 27.30 0.35 23.81
N PRO A 43 28.52 0.94 23.87
CA PRO A 43 28.91 1.88 24.93
C PRO A 43 28.11 3.19 24.90
N LYS A 44 27.89 3.81 26.07
CA LYS A 44 27.13 5.09 26.22
C LYS A 44 27.60 6.18 25.26
N LYS A 45 28.92 6.43 25.18
CA LYS A 45 29.52 7.42 24.27
C LYS A 45 29.12 7.19 22.79
N ARG A 46 29.02 5.93 22.34
CA ARG A 46 28.59 5.59 20.98
C ARG A 46 27.07 5.78 20.81
N ARG A 47 26.27 5.54 21.85
CA ARG A 47 24.82 5.82 21.83
C ARG A 47 24.55 7.32 21.66
N ASP A 48 25.21 8.15 22.47
CA ASP A 48 25.05 9.61 22.44
C ASP A 48 25.46 10.19 21.08
N LEU A 49 26.59 9.73 20.54
CA LEU A 49 27.05 10.13 19.20
C LEU A 49 26.03 9.74 18.12
N SER A 50 25.51 8.51 18.16
CA SER A 50 24.52 8.03 17.19
C SER A 50 23.21 8.80 17.26
N LEU A 51 22.77 9.15 18.48
CA LEU A 51 21.58 9.97 18.71
C LEU A 51 21.76 11.38 18.16
N ASN A 52 22.90 12.02 18.43
CA ASN A 52 23.21 13.36 17.90
C ASN A 52 23.25 13.36 16.36
N LYS A 53 23.86 12.34 15.75
CA LYS A 53 23.88 12.19 14.29
C LYS A 53 22.48 11.95 13.72
N THR A 54 21.63 11.19 14.41
CA THR A 54 20.23 10.97 14.03
C THR A 54 19.41 12.26 14.08
N LYS A 55 19.58 13.07 15.14
CA LYS A 55 18.96 14.40 15.25
C LYS A 55 19.38 15.32 14.11
N LEU A 56 20.68 15.38 13.81
CA LEU A 56 21.21 16.16 12.68
C LEU A 56 20.66 15.67 11.33
N PHE A 57 20.55 14.36 11.13
CA PHE A 57 19.94 13.79 9.93
C PHE A 57 18.45 14.17 9.81
N ASN A 58 17.69 14.08 10.90
CA ASN A 58 16.28 14.44 10.94
C ASN A 58 16.04 15.94 10.68
N ASN A 59 16.92 16.81 11.19
CA ASN A 59 16.83 18.25 10.96
C ASN A 59 17.05 18.67 9.50
N LYS A 60 17.68 17.81 8.68
CA LYS A 60 17.85 18.04 7.24
C LYS A 60 16.65 17.59 6.41
N LYS A 61 15.66 16.91 7.01
CA LYS A 61 14.45 16.47 6.32
C LYS A 61 13.44 17.61 6.26
N GLU A 62 12.72 17.70 5.16
CA GLU A 62 11.58 18.63 4.99
C GLU A 62 10.52 18.37 6.08
N ASN A 63 10.20 17.10 6.32
CA ASN A 63 9.32 16.66 7.39
C ASN A 63 10.12 15.98 8.51
N LYS A 64 10.14 16.60 9.70
CA LYS A 64 10.80 16.04 10.88
C LYS A 64 10.00 14.87 11.43
N ALA A 65 10.68 13.77 11.71
CA ALA A 65 10.12 12.58 12.33
C ALA A 65 10.33 12.59 13.86
N ASN A 66 9.47 11.88 14.60
CA ASN A 66 9.71 11.61 16.01
C ASN A 66 10.85 10.59 16.16
N ILE A 67 11.86 10.85 17.00
CA ILE A 67 12.98 9.93 17.20
C ILE A 67 12.70 9.07 18.43
N GLN A 68 12.72 7.75 18.26
CA GLN A 68 12.55 6.80 19.36
C GLN A 68 13.80 5.92 19.49
N THR A 69 14.36 5.86 20.69
CA THR A 69 15.50 5.00 20.99
C THR A 69 15.02 3.65 21.50
N ILE A 70 15.59 2.58 20.96
CA ILE A 70 15.23 1.21 21.32
C ILE A 70 16.50 0.46 21.69
N VAL A 71 16.46 -0.29 22.79
CA VAL A 71 17.58 -1.10 23.25
C VAL A 71 17.21 -2.57 23.07
N GLN A 72 18.19 -3.37 22.64
CA GLN A 72 18.04 -4.82 22.53
C GLN A 72 17.47 -5.42 23.83
N ASN A 73 16.51 -6.33 23.68
CA ASN A 73 15.74 -6.98 24.74
C ASN A 73 14.82 -6.04 25.54
N LYS A 74 14.62 -4.80 25.05
CA LYS A 74 13.65 -3.82 25.56
C LYS A 74 12.75 -3.30 24.43
N GLU A 75 12.61 -4.08 23.36
CA GLU A 75 11.72 -3.76 22.24
C GLU A 75 10.25 -3.97 22.62
N TYR A 76 9.39 -3.01 22.30
CA TYR A 76 7.94 -3.14 22.47
C TYR A 76 7.30 -3.85 21.27
N GLY A 77 6.10 -4.43 21.47
CA GLY A 77 5.45 -5.34 20.52
C GLY A 77 5.42 -4.85 19.06
N ALA A 78 5.02 -3.60 18.81
CA ALA A 78 5.00 -3.05 17.45
C ALA A 78 6.38 -3.01 16.78
N PHE A 79 7.46 -2.73 17.54
CA PHE A 79 8.81 -2.76 16.99
C PHE A 79 9.33 -4.19 16.78
N ILE A 80 8.89 -5.17 17.58
CA ILE A 80 9.23 -6.58 17.35
C ILE A 80 8.78 -7.02 15.95
N SER A 81 7.56 -6.67 15.55
CA SER A 81 7.05 -6.93 14.19
C SER A 81 7.91 -6.27 13.11
N ILE A 82 8.32 -5.02 13.32
CA ILE A 82 9.25 -4.31 12.42
C ILE A 82 10.59 -5.04 12.34
N LYS A 83 11.15 -5.44 13.48
CA LYS A 83 12.44 -6.15 13.58
C LYS A 83 12.41 -7.48 12.82
N GLU A 84 11.34 -8.27 12.95
CA GLU A 84 11.19 -9.54 12.22
C GLU A 84 11.11 -9.31 10.71
N LEU A 85 10.40 -8.26 10.27
CA LEU A 85 10.38 -7.89 8.86
C LEU A 85 11.77 -7.47 8.34
N LEU A 86 12.51 -6.69 9.13
CA LEU A 86 13.87 -6.23 8.78
C LEU A 86 14.93 -7.35 8.77
N LYS A 87 14.73 -8.41 9.58
CA LYS A 87 15.53 -9.64 9.54
C LYS A 87 15.30 -10.44 8.27
N LYS A 88 14.06 -10.53 7.79
CA LYS A 88 13.75 -11.15 6.49
C LYS A 88 14.35 -10.34 5.34
N GLY A 89 14.40 -9.01 5.51
CA GLY A 89 14.96 -8.05 4.58
C GLY A 89 13.85 -7.25 3.90
N ILE A 90 14.05 -5.94 3.80
CA ILE A 90 13.27 -5.06 2.95
C ILE A 90 13.81 -5.23 1.53
N SER A 91 13.08 -5.91 0.65
CA SER A 91 13.52 -6.05 -0.74
C SER A 91 13.88 -4.67 -1.32
N PRO A 92 15.11 -4.44 -1.80
CA PRO A 92 15.61 -3.12 -2.17
C PRO A 92 14.96 -2.68 -3.47
N ARG A 93 13.71 -2.20 -3.42
CA ARG A 93 12.83 -2.19 -4.58
C ARG A 93 12.89 -3.58 -5.22
N GLN A 94 11.96 -4.44 -4.82
CA GLN A 94 11.26 -5.12 -5.89
C GLN A 94 10.97 -4.04 -6.94
N ASN A 95 11.47 -4.20 -8.17
CA ASN A 95 10.56 -4.02 -9.30
C ASN A 95 9.25 -4.57 -8.75
N LEU A 96 8.25 -3.72 -8.52
CA LEU A 96 6.93 -4.23 -8.27
C LEU A 96 6.74 -5.15 -9.48
N ASP A 97 6.99 -6.45 -9.30
CA ASP A 97 6.44 -7.44 -10.19
C ASP A 97 5.00 -7.01 -10.16
N ARG A 98 4.54 -6.50 -11.32
CA ARG A 98 3.20 -5.97 -11.43
C ARG A 98 2.35 -7.01 -10.75
N ARG A 99 1.60 -6.61 -9.72
CA ARG A 99 0.66 -7.52 -9.10
C ARG A 99 -0.04 -8.22 -10.26
N PRO A 100 -0.04 -9.56 -10.33
CA PRO A 100 -0.60 -10.25 -11.47
C PRO A 100 -1.99 -9.67 -11.69
N GLU A 101 -2.27 -9.30 -12.94
CA GLU A 101 -3.58 -8.78 -13.30
C GLU A 101 -4.64 -9.80 -12.85
N LEU A 102 -5.79 -9.28 -12.42
CA LEU A 102 -6.91 -10.15 -12.07
C LEU A 102 -7.28 -10.96 -13.32
N GLU A 103 -7.16 -12.28 -13.21
CA GLU A 103 -7.61 -13.18 -14.26
C GLU A 103 -9.14 -13.27 -14.23
N ILE A 104 -9.78 -12.78 -15.29
CA ILE A 104 -11.23 -12.83 -15.45
C ILE A 104 -11.57 -14.20 -16.03
N GLN A 105 -12.23 -15.06 -15.26
CA GLN A 105 -12.65 -16.41 -15.66
C GLN A 105 -13.85 -16.36 -16.64
N TYR A 106 -13.71 -15.62 -17.74
CA TYR A 106 -14.82 -15.32 -18.65
C TYR A 106 -15.25 -16.55 -19.45
N GLU A 107 -14.32 -17.27 -20.04
CA GLU A 107 -14.62 -18.45 -20.86
C GLU A 107 -15.37 -19.51 -20.05
N GLU A 108 -14.87 -19.87 -18.87
CA GLU A 108 -15.51 -20.82 -17.96
C GLU A 108 -16.92 -20.34 -17.53
N THR A 109 -17.06 -19.05 -17.21
CA THR A 109 -18.35 -18.47 -16.82
C THR A 109 -19.37 -18.58 -17.96
N VAL A 110 -18.97 -18.28 -19.20
CA VAL A 110 -19.88 -18.35 -20.36
C VAL A 110 -20.25 -19.79 -20.69
N GLU A 111 -19.30 -20.73 -20.63
CA GLU A 111 -19.58 -22.15 -20.86
C GLU A 111 -20.64 -22.70 -19.91
N LEU A 112 -20.57 -22.33 -18.62
CA LEU A 112 -21.57 -22.73 -17.61
C LEU A 112 -22.94 -22.12 -17.89
N VAL A 113 -22.99 -20.83 -18.26
CA VAL A 113 -24.25 -20.15 -18.60
C VAL A 113 -24.87 -20.75 -19.87
N ASP A 114 -24.07 -21.03 -20.90
CA ASP A 114 -24.52 -21.67 -22.14
C ASP A 114 -24.97 -23.12 -21.93
N ALA A 115 -24.41 -23.81 -20.92
CA ALA A 115 -24.88 -25.11 -20.45
C ALA A 115 -26.22 -25.05 -19.68
N GLY A 116 -26.80 -23.86 -19.51
CA GLY A 116 -28.11 -23.64 -18.90
C GLY A 116 -28.09 -23.42 -17.39
N LEU A 117 -26.92 -23.13 -16.80
CA LEU A 117 -26.86 -22.70 -15.40
C LEU A 117 -27.28 -21.22 -15.31
N ASP A 118 -28.19 -20.92 -14.39
CA ASP A 118 -28.58 -19.54 -14.11
C ASP A 118 -27.38 -18.75 -13.54
N PRO A 119 -27.03 -17.58 -14.11
CA PRO A 119 -25.90 -16.80 -13.65
C PRO A 119 -26.17 -16.24 -12.26
N ASP A 120 -25.24 -16.48 -11.34
CA ASP A 120 -25.24 -15.83 -10.04
C ASP A 120 -24.62 -14.41 -10.12
N LEU A 121 -24.52 -13.73 -8.97
CA LEU A 121 -23.97 -12.39 -8.91
C LEU A 121 -22.51 -12.32 -9.41
N GLU A 122 -21.71 -13.35 -9.16
CA GLU A 122 -20.31 -13.38 -9.56
C GLU A 122 -20.18 -13.59 -11.07
N ALA A 123 -20.99 -14.47 -11.66
CA ALA A 123 -21.09 -14.64 -13.10
C ALA A 123 -21.49 -13.34 -13.82
N GLU A 124 -22.49 -12.62 -13.30
CA GLU A 124 -22.91 -11.32 -13.83
C GLU A 124 -21.77 -10.28 -13.78
N ILE A 125 -21.04 -10.21 -12.66
CA ILE A 125 -19.89 -9.30 -12.51
C ILE A 125 -18.78 -9.69 -13.47
N THR A 126 -18.49 -10.99 -13.63
CA THR A 126 -17.44 -11.51 -14.52
C THR A 126 -17.72 -11.13 -15.97
N ILE A 127 -18.93 -11.39 -16.46
CA ILE A 127 -19.36 -11.03 -17.82
C ILE A 127 -19.29 -9.51 -18.02
N ALA A 128 -19.78 -8.72 -17.06
CA ALA A 128 -19.74 -7.25 -17.13
C ALA A 128 -18.31 -6.70 -17.10
N THR A 129 -17.41 -7.32 -16.33
CA THR A 129 -16.00 -6.95 -16.23
C THR A 129 -15.29 -7.20 -17.55
N HIS A 130 -15.50 -8.38 -18.15
CA HIS A 130 -14.94 -8.71 -19.47
C HIS A 130 -15.43 -7.72 -20.52
N LYS A 131 -16.74 -7.43 -20.56
CA LYS A 131 -17.28 -6.45 -21.52
C LYS A 131 -16.64 -5.07 -21.35
N LEU A 132 -16.44 -4.61 -20.12
CA LEU A 132 -15.81 -3.33 -19.83
C LEU A 132 -14.32 -3.29 -20.21
N SER A 133 -13.57 -4.38 -20.02
CA SER A 133 -12.15 -4.44 -20.41
C SER A 133 -11.97 -4.36 -21.93
N GLN A 134 -12.89 -4.95 -22.70
CA GLN A 134 -12.90 -4.85 -24.17
C GLN A 134 -13.14 -3.43 -24.69
N GLU A 135 -13.72 -2.53 -23.90
CA GLU A 135 -13.88 -1.12 -24.27
C GLU A 135 -12.54 -0.35 -24.29
N LYS A 136 -11.44 -0.96 -23.80
CA LYS A 136 -10.06 -0.43 -23.84
C LYS A 136 -9.95 1.01 -23.33
N LYS A 137 -10.74 1.37 -22.31
CA LYS A 137 -10.64 2.67 -21.65
C LYS A 137 -9.26 2.83 -21.04
N SER A 138 -8.71 4.02 -21.03
CA SER A 138 -7.44 4.29 -20.34
C SER A 138 -7.60 4.11 -18.82
N TYR A 139 -6.51 3.74 -18.14
CA TYR A 139 -6.47 3.61 -16.68
C TYR A 139 -7.01 4.86 -15.96
N LYS A 140 -6.67 6.06 -16.46
CA LYS A 140 -7.17 7.33 -15.91
C LYS A 140 -8.70 7.47 -16.07
N GLN A 141 -9.26 7.02 -17.18
CA GLN A 141 -10.71 7.01 -17.38
C GLN A 141 -11.39 6.03 -16.42
N LEU A 142 -10.83 4.84 -16.21
CA LEU A 142 -11.35 3.87 -15.23
C LEU A 142 -11.30 4.42 -13.81
N CYS A 143 -10.19 5.03 -13.38
CA CYS A 143 -10.08 5.67 -12.07
C CYS A 143 -11.17 6.73 -11.86
N ARG A 144 -11.43 7.56 -12.88
CA ARG A 144 -12.48 8.59 -12.82
C ARG A 144 -13.88 7.98 -12.77
N MET A 145 -14.13 6.92 -13.54
CA MET A 145 -15.41 6.21 -13.53
C MET A 145 -15.69 5.57 -12.17
N LEU A 146 -14.68 4.89 -11.59
CA LEU A 146 -14.81 4.30 -10.26
C LEU A 146 -15.05 5.37 -9.19
N ALA A 147 -14.31 6.49 -9.25
CA ALA A 147 -14.52 7.64 -8.36
C ALA A 147 -15.96 8.18 -8.44
N GLN A 148 -16.48 8.35 -9.66
CA GLN A 148 -17.85 8.82 -9.85
C GLN A 148 -18.87 7.85 -9.27
N LEU A 149 -18.74 6.55 -9.55
CA LEU A 149 -19.66 5.53 -9.02
C LEU A 149 -19.66 5.49 -7.49
N GLN A 150 -18.47 5.53 -6.87
CA GLN A 150 -18.36 5.56 -5.41
C GLN A 150 -19.01 6.81 -4.80
N LEU A 151 -18.81 7.98 -5.42
CA LEU A 151 -19.40 9.23 -4.94
C LEU A 151 -20.92 9.25 -5.13
N ASP A 152 -21.43 8.75 -6.26
CA ASP A 152 -22.87 8.66 -6.53
C ASP A 152 -23.58 7.75 -5.51
N LEU A 153 -22.95 6.63 -5.13
CA LEU A 153 -23.49 5.72 -4.11
C LEU A 153 -23.47 6.33 -2.70
N LEU A 154 -22.43 7.09 -2.36
CA LEU A 154 -22.28 7.67 -1.02
C LEU A 154 -23.08 8.96 -0.81
N LYS A 155 -23.19 9.81 -1.84
CA LYS A 155 -23.77 11.16 -1.73
C LYS A 155 -25.04 11.37 -2.55
N GLY A 156 -25.43 10.40 -3.38
CA GLY A 156 -26.46 10.59 -4.40
C GLY A 156 -25.98 11.41 -5.60
N SER A 157 -26.56 11.19 -6.78
CA SER A 157 -26.11 11.78 -8.05
C SER A 157 -26.17 13.31 -8.13
N LYS A 158 -26.90 13.97 -7.22
CA LYS A 158 -27.16 15.42 -7.25
C LYS A 158 -26.11 16.30 -6.55
N SER A 159 -25.15 15.73 -5.80
CA SER A 159 -24.25 16.50 -4.92
C SER A 159 -22.75 16.38 -5.24
N THR A 160 -22.35 15.77 -6.35
CA THR A 160 -20.92 15.53 -6.63
C THR A 160 -20.23 16.81 -7.10
N LEU A 161 -19.53 17.50 -6.18
CA LEU A 161 -18.68 18.63 -6.52
C LEU A 161 -17.50 18.16 -7.39
N LYS A 162 -17.16 18.90 -8.44
CA LYS A 162 -16.04 18.59 -9.34
C LYS A 162 -14.71 18.36 -8.60
N LYS A 163 -14.48 19.13 -7.52
CA LYS A 163 -13.30 19.01 -6.66
C LYS A 163 -13.23 17.65 -5.94
N ASP A 164 -14.37 17.14 -5.46
CA ASP A 164 -14.44 15.84 -4.78
C ASP A 164 -14.14 14.71 -5.75
N LEU A 165 -14.66 14.79 -6.97
CA LEU A 165 -14.40 13.83 -8.04
C LEU A 165 -12.91 13.78 -8.41
N GLU A 166 -12.28 14.96 -8.57
CA GLU A 166 -10.85 15.05 -8.87
C GLU A 166 -9.99 14.50 -7.74
N GLN A 167 -10.31 14.82 -6.48
CA GLN A 167 -9.62 14.30 -5.32
C GLN A 167 -9.73 12.77 -5.24
N LYS A 168 -10.94 12.23 -5.40
CA LYS A 168 -11.16 10.77 -5.34
C LYS A 168 -10.52 10.04 -6.52
N THR A 169 -10.53 10.64 -7.71
CA THR A 169 -9.82 10.10 -8.88
C THR A 169 -8.32 10.00 -8.62
N LEU A 170 -7.72 11.01 -7.99
CA LEU A 170 -6.29 11.00 -7.64
C LEU A 170 -5.96 9.98 -6.54
N GLU A 171 -6.87 9.79 -5.58
CA GLU A 171 -6.73 8.76 -4.54
C GLU A 171 -6.69 7.37 -5.17
N ILE A 172 -7.63 7.05 -6.06
CA ILE A 172 -7.70 5.77 -6.79
C ILE A 172 -6.50 5.63 -7.74
N PHE A 173 -6.10 6.69 -8.44
CA PHE A 173 -4.93 6.62 -9.32
C PHE A 173 -3.65 6.28 -8.56
N LYS A 174 -3.55 6.70 -7.29
CA LYS A 174 -2.44 6.40 -6.39
C LYS A 174 -2.61 5.06 -5.66
N SER A 175 -3.76 4.40 -5.79
CA SER A 175 -3.93 3.04 -5.29
C SER A 175 -3.05 2.09 -6.11
N SER A 176 -2.71 0.95 -5.53
CA SER A 176 -1.99 -0.12 -6.22
C SER A 176 -2.95 -1.05 -6.99
N SER A 177 -4.11 -0.55 -7.42
CA SER A 177 -5.09 -1.33 -8.17
C SER A 177 -4.62 -1.55 -9.59
N THR A 178 -4.87 -2.74 -10.12
CA THR A 178 -4.51 -3.07 -11.50
C THR A 178 -5.63 -2.73 -12.49
N TYR A 179 -5.41 -2.89 -13.80
CA TYR A 179 -6.40 -2.48 -14.80
C TYR A 179 -7.68 -3.32 -14.71
N GLU A 180 -7.51 -4.65 -14.71
CA GLU A 180 -8.60 -5.62 -14.61
C GLU A 180 -9.34 -5.48 -13.27
N GLU A 181 -8.63 -5.18 -12.17
CA GLU A 181 -9.26 -4.88 -10.88
C GLU A 181 -10.14 -3.62 -10.93
N LEU A 182 -9.71 -2.56 -11.62
CA LEU A 182 -10.56 -1.37 -11.79
C LEU A 182 -11.80 -1.70 -12.61
N CYS A 183 -11.68 -2.49 -13.67
CA CYS A 183 -12.82 -2.97 -14.45
C CYS A 183 -13.78 -3.77 -13.56
N TRP A 184 -13.26 -4.67 -12.73
CA TRP A 184 -14.04 -5.51 -11.81
C TRP A 184 -14.83 -4.67 -10.80
N LEU A 185 -14.16 -3.75 -10.12
CA LEU A 185 -14.81 -2.87 -9.13
C LEU A 185 -15.89 -2.00 -9.78
N ILE A 186 -15.64 -1.49 -10.99
CA ILE A 186 -16.65 -0.71 -11.73
C ILE A 186 -17.85 -1.58 -12.09
N ALA A 187 -17.62 -2.80 -12.59
CA ALA A 187 -18.67 -3.74 -12.97
C ALA A 187 -19.51 -4.13 -11.75
N GLN A 188 -18.86 -4.51 -10.65
CA GLN A 188 -19.51 -4.84 -9.38
C GLN A 188 -20.42 -3.71 -8.89
N LEU A 189 -19.92 -2.48 -8.81
CA LEU A 189 -20.74 -1.35 -8.34
C LEU A 189 -21.93 -1.08 -9.26
N LYS A 190 -21.79 -1.26 -10.58
CA LYS A 190 -22.89 -1.11 -11.54
C LYS A 190 -23.95 -2.21 -11.38
N VAL A 191 -23.54 -3.47 -11.25
CA VAL A 191 -24.45 -4.61 -11.06
C VAL A 191 -25.24 -4.43 -9.77
N ILE A 192 -24.55 -4.12 -8.67
CA ILE A 192 -25.18 -3.85 -7.36
C ILE A 192 -26.17 -2.68 -7.46
N LYS A 193 -25.76 -1.56 -8.08
CA LYS A 193 -26.64 -0.40 -8.26
C LYS A 193 -27.88 -0.76 -9.07
N ASN A 194 -27.74 -1.50 -10.16
CA ASN A 194 -28.86 -1.92 -10.99
C ASN A 194 -29.83 -2.80 -10.20
N LYS A 195 -29.33 -3.80 -9.45
CA LYS A 195 -30.18 -4.67 -8.62
C LYS A 195 -30.91 -3.91 -7.51
N HIS A 196 -30.26 -2.96 -6.83
CA HIS A 196 -30.92 -2.13 -5.81
C HIS A 196 -31.91 -1.11 -6.39
N SER A 197 -31.76 -0.73 -7.66
CA SER A 197 -32.72 0.16 -8.34
C SER A 197 -34.07 -0.52 -8.63
N PHE A 198 -34.16 -1.86 -8.51
CA PHE A 198 -35.41 -2.62 -8.65
C PHE A 198 -36.15 -2.82 -7.32
N THR A 199 -35.64 -2.29 -6.20
CA THR A 199 -36.27 -2.38 -4.87
C THR A 199 -36.79 -1.04 -4.36
N SER A 200 -36.99 -0.04 -5.25
CA SER A 200 -37.56 1.27 -4.92
C SER A 200 -38.84 1.55 -5.69
#